data_AF-A0A4S1DT46-F1
#
_entry.id   AF-A0A4S1DT46-F1
#
_cell.length_a   1.000
_cell.length_b   1.000
_cell.length_c   1.000
_cell.angle_alpha   90.00
_cell.angle_beta   90.00
_cell.angle_gamma   90.00
#
_symmetry.space_group_name_H-M   'P 1'
#
loop_
_entity.id
_entity.type
_entity.pdbx_description
1 polymer ?
#
loop_
_entity_poly.entity_id
_entity_poly.type
_entity_poly.pdbx_seq_one_letter_code
_entity_poly.pdbx_strand_id
1 'polypeptide(L)'
;MKKLYYFLLFTFIGTNSFSQDIEKLPTIPWEELVEMNINKKVPIRKWGNNVNISLEGVYNASDSLIIAKVIKKLDSLTETTLIRFASSDNSNFEIKFLDRYVKQKYSNYNSITNSKNTYNNYNVLTSAELYVYTIERTDLEVKNALENQIAGMLIDGWFARPAAFEKRKSIFNPVGGSLLTGSLNSGDISIIREVYKNGFEKRLEKAEQQFKDIPKKLENDKIRVRYSSFWWVKNPIAVIFLPALILVLFFIFLTSKIKNTIHVKIERD
;
A
#
# COMPACT_ATOMS: atom_id res chain seq x y z
N MET A 1 -6.69 -16.58 61.41
CA MET A 1 -6.06 -15.40 60.76
C MET A 1 -4.92 -15.75 59.79
N LYS A 2 -3.99 -16.67 60.12
CA LYS A 2 -2.87 -17.03 59.20
C LYS A 2 -3.31 -17.51 57.81
N LYS A 3 -4.37 -18.33 57.73
CA LYS A 3 -4.91 -18.84 56.45
C LYS A 3 -5.47 -17.74 55.53
N LEU A 4 -6.03 -16.68 56.10
CA LEU A 4 -6.54 -15.53 55.35
C LEU A 4 -5.39 -14.71 54.73
N TYR A 5 -4.29 -14.59 55.48
CA TYR A 5 -3.07 -13.93 55.01
C TYR A 5 -2.46 -14.64 53.80
N TYR A 6 -2.35 -15.98 53.83
CA TYR A 6 -1.85 -16.74 52.68
C TYR A 6 -2.79 -16.67 51.48
N PHE A 7 -4.11 -16.69 51.70
CA PHE A 7 -5.09 -16.54 50.61
C PHE A 7 -4.98 -15.17 49.94
N LEU A 8 -4.90 -14.09 50.73
CA LEU A 8 -4.70 -12.73 50.22
C LEU A 8 -3.36 -12.56 49.51
N LEU A 9 -2.29 -13.20 50.01
CA LEU A 9 -0.98 -13.15 49.35
C LEU A 9 -1.02 -13.87 47.99
N PHE A 10 -1.68 -15.03 47.91
CA PHE A 10 -1.84 -15.79 46.67
C PHE A 10 -2.73 -15.09 45.65
N THR A 11 -3.83 -14.46 46.08
CA THR A 11 -4.66 -13.65 45.18
C THR A 11 -3.93 -12.41 44.71
N PHE A 12 -3.16 -11.74 45.58
CA PHE A 12 -2.36 -10.58 45.20
C PHE A 12 -1.24 -10.94 44.22
N ILE A 13 -0.53 -12.05 44.43
CA ILE A 13 0.48 -12.55 43.48
C ILE A 13 -0.19 -12.98 42.16
N GLY A 14 -1.35 -13.65 42.23
CA GLY A 14 -2.12 -14.04 41.06
C GLY A 14 -2.55 -12.83 40.22
N THR A 15 -3.16 -11.81 40.83
CA THR A 15 -3.63 -10.62 40.11
C THR A 15 -2.50 -9.81 39.51
N ASN A 16 -1.34 -9.71 40.19
CA ASN A 16 -0.17 -9.03 39.63
C ASN A 16 0.54 -9.86 38.55
N SER A 17 0.49 -11.19 38.61
CA SER A 17 1.04 -12.07 37.57
C SER A 17 0.16 -12.12 36.31
N PHE A 18 -1.15 -11.89 36.44
CA PHE A 18 -2.08 -11.74 35.30
C PHE A 18 -2.09 -10.32 34.71
N SER A 19 -1.53 -9.33 35.41
CA SER A 19 -1.17 -8.03 34.84
C SER A 19 0.18 -8.10 34.12
N GLN A 20 0.41 -9.17 33.34
CA GLN A 20 1.38 -9.07 32.26
C GLN A 20 0.80 -8.05 31.28
N ASP A 21 1.29 -6.81 31.37
CA ASP A 21 1.01 -5.74 30.44
C ASP A 21 1.02 -6.32 29.03
N ILE A 22 -0.16 -6.43 28.42
CA ILE A 22 -0.28 -6.77 27.01
C ILE A 22 0.40 -5.60 26.30
N GLU A 23 1.69 -5.74 26.01
CA GLU A 23 2.54 -4.67 25.49
C GLU A 23 1.80 -3.96 24.34
N LYS A 24 1.34 -2.73 24.58
CA LYS A 24 0.53 -2.03 23.60
C LYS A 24 1.46 -1.52 22.51
N LEU A 25 1.22 -1.95 21.27
CA LEU A 25 2.01 -1.47 20.15
C LEU A 25 1.73 0.02 19.92
N PRO A 26 2.75 0.83 19.60
CA PRO A 26 2.54 2.25 19.30
C PRO A 26 1.67 2.39 18.06
N THR A 27 0.86 3.45 18.00
CA THR A 27 -0.03 3.69 16.85
C THR A 27 0.73 3.80 15.53
N ILE A 28 1.86 4.50 15.52
CA ILE A 28 2.73 4.63 14.35
C ILE A 28 3.95 3.70 14.56
N PRO A 29 4.34 2.87 13.57
CA PRO A 29 3.73 2.70 12.25
C PRO A 29 2.65 1.59 12.19
N TRP A 30 2.25 1.00 13.32
CA TRP A 30 1.44 -0.23 13.31
C TRP A 30 0.02 -0.08 12.74
N GLU A 31 -0.65 1.07 12.92
CA GLU A 31 -1.94 1.34 12.27
C GLU A 31 -1.79 1.34 10.74
N GLU A 32 -0.67 1.86 10.24
CA GLU A 32 -0.34 1.95 8.82
C GLU A 32 0.04 0.58 8.24
N LEU A 33 0.81 -0.21 8.99
CA LEU A 33 1.17 -1.59 8.61
C LEU A 33 -0.06 -2.49 8.52
N VAL A 34 -1.00 -2.35 9.47
CA VAL A 34 -2.28 -3.07 9.42
C VAL A 34 -3.06 -2.66 8.17
N GLU A 35 -3.16 -1.36 7.88
CA GLU A 35 -3.81 -0.86 6.65
C GLU A 35 -3.18 -1.44 5.38
N MET A 36 -1.85 -1.41 5.26
CA MET A 36 -1.11 -1.97 4.13
C MET A 36 -1.36 -3.48 3.99
N ASN A 37 -1.35 -4.23 5.10
CA ASN A 37 -1.51 -5.68 5.06
C ASN A 37 -2.94 -6.11 4.65
N ILE A 38 -3.96 -5.33 5.04
CA ILE A 38 -5.37 -5.60 4.66
C ILE A 38 -5.59 -5.45 3.14
N ASN A 39 -4.71 -4.74 2.42
CA ASN A 39 -4.82 -4.55 0.98
C ASN A 39 -4.56 -5.86 0.22
N LYS A 40 -5.58 -6.70 0.06
CA LYS A 40 -5.49 -8.02 -0.61
C LYS A 40 -4.87 -8.01 -2.00
N LYS A 41 -4.90 -6.88 -2.72
CA LYS A 41 -4.29 -6.77 -4.05
C LYS A 41 -2.77 -6.65 -3.96
N VAL A 42 -2.27 -5.91 -2.97
CA VAL A 42 -0.85 -5.62 -2.76
C VAL A 42 -0.59 -5.58 -1.24
N PRO A 43 -0.63 -6.75 -0.56
CA PRO A 43 -0.35 -6.83 0.88
C PRO A 43 1.14 -6.58 1.12
N ILE A 44 1.57 -6.44 2.38
CA ILE A 44 2.99 -6.30 2.70
C ILE A 44 3.73 -7.57 2.27
N ARG A 45 4.72 -7.40 1.39
CA ARG A 45 5.68 -8.43 0.98
C ARG A 45 7.07 -7.87 1.14
N LYS A 46 7.94 -8.66 1.75
CA LYS A 46 9.34 -8.29 2.01
C LYS A 46 10.30 -9.36 1.48
N TRP A 47 11.58 -9.02 1.46
CA TRP A 47 12.63 -9.96 1.10
C TRP A 47 12.74 -11.07 2.13
N GLY A 48 12.80 -12.32 1.67
CA GLY A 48 13.04 -13.48 2.53
C GLY A 48 14.52 -13.77 2.80
N ASN A 49 15.40 -13.20 1.97
CA ASN A 49 16.84 -13.39 2.01
C ASN A 49 17.54 -12.03 1.99
N ASN A 50 18.86 -12.03 2.18
CA ASN A 50 19.69 -10.84 1.97
C ASN A 50 19.54 -10.29 0.54
N VAL A 51 19.66 -8.97 0.42
CA VAL A 51 19.57 -8.25 -0.83
C VAL A 51 20.99 -7.95 -1.32
N ASN A 52 21.37 -8.56 -2.44
CA ASN A 52 22.64 -8.32 -3.11
C ASN A 52 22.37 -7.52 -4.39
N ILE A 53 22.86 -6.29 -4.41
CA ILE A 53 22.60 -5.31 -5.46
C ILE A 53 23.73 -5.31 -6.50
N SER A 54 23.41 -5.41 -7.78
CA SER A 54 24.32 -5.16 -8.90
C SER A 54 23.92 -3.90 -9.67
N LEU A 55 24.90 -3.24 -10.29
CA LEU A 55 24.71 -2.09 -11.15
C LEU A 55 25.12 -2.46 -12.57
N GLU A 56 24.23 -2.20 -13.53
CA GLU A 56 24.44 -2.51 -14.94
C GLU A 56 24.14 -1.30 -15.83
N GLY A 57 24.73 -1.28 -17.03
CA GLY A 57 24.47 -0.27 -18.04
C GLY A 57 25.32 1.00 -17.86
N VAL A 58 24.77 2.15 -18.29
CA VAL A 58 25.51 3.40 -18.40
C VAL A 58 25.36 4.24 -17.13
N TYR A 59 26.23 3.98 -16.15
CA TYR A 59 26.33 4.78 -14.92
C TYR A 59 27.76 5.28 -14.70
N ASN A 60 27.89 6.36 -13.92
CA ASN A 60 29.19 6.92 -13.55
C ASN A 60 29.50 6.70 -12.05
N ALA A 61 30.69 7.09 -11.62
CA ALA A 61 31.13 6.93 -10.24
C ALA A 61 30.26 7.70 -9.22
N SER A 62 29.67 8.84 -9.61
CA SER A 62 28.74 9.60 -8.76
C SER A 62 27.46 8.81 -8.51
N ASP A 63 26.90 8.17 -9.55
CA ASP A 63 25.71 7.32 -9.43
C ASP A 63 25.97 6.15 -8.49
N SER A 64 27.11 5.47 -8.65
CA SER A 64 27.53 4.37 -7.76
C SER A 64 27.66 4.84 -6.31
N LEU A 65 28.23 6.03 -6.08
CA LEU A 65 28.39 6.59 -4.75
C LEU A 65 27.04 6.96 -4.11
N ILE A 66 26.09 7.46 -4.90
CA ILE A 66 24.72 7.74 -4.45
C ILE A 66 24.06 6.44 -4.00
N ILE A 67 24.11 5.40 -4.84
CA ILE A 67 23.51 4.11 -4.52
C ILE A 67 24.19 3.49 -3.29
N ALA A 68 25.52 3.58 -3.18
CA ALA A 68 26.24 3.11 -2.00
C ALA A 68 25.75 3.77 -0.71
N LYS A 69 25.46 5.08 -0.74
CA LYS A 69 24.90 5.82 0.39
C LYS A 69 23.47 5.37 0.71
N VAL A 70 22.64 5.15 -0.31
CA VAL A 70 21.27 4.64 -0.14
C VAL A 70 21.29 3.24 0.46
N ILE A 71 22.11 2.33 -0.08
CA ILE A 71 22.29 0.97 0.44
C ILE A 71 22.70 1.01 1.90
N LYS A 72 23.75 1.76 2.24
CA LYS A 72 24.21 1.88 3.63
C LYS A 72 23.12 2.41 4.57
N LYS A 73 22.33 3.38 4.11
CA LYS A 73 21.21 3.92 4.89
C LYS A 73 20.14 2.85 5.09
N LEU A 74 19.71 2.16 4.04
CA LEU A 74 18.65 1.16 4.13
C LEU A 74 19.08 -0.07 4.92
N ASP A 75 20.32 -0.55 4.74
CA ASP A 75 20.92 -1.62 5.53
C ASP A 75 20.91 -1.30 7.04
N SER A 76 21.21 -0.05 7.41
CA SER A 76 21.14 0.39 8.82
C SER A 76 19.72 0.42 9.41
N LEU A 77 18.68 0.31 8.57
CA LEU A 77 17.30 0.24 9.01
C LEU A 77 16.78 -1.19 9.13
N THR A 78 17.51 -2.19 8.59
CA THR A 78 17.03 -3.57 8.50
C THR A 78 17.79 -4.48 9.47
N GLU A 79 17.06 -5.12 10.40
CA GLU A 79 17.67 -6.02 11.40
C GLU A 79 17.82 -7.47 10.86
N THR A 80 16.83 -7.93 10.09
CA THR A 80 16.73 -9.33 9.63
C THR A 80 17.26 -9.57 8.23
N THR A 81 17.66 -8.52 7.53
CA THR A 81 18.06 -8.56 6.12
C THR A 81 19.27 -7.68 5.94
N LEU A 82 20.34 -8.24 5.36
CA LEU A 82 21.50 -7.46 4.93
C LEU A 82 21.30 -6.95 3.51
N ILE A 83 21.62 -5.69 3.28
CA ILE A 83 21.55 -5.02 1.98
C ILE A 83 22.95 -4.56 1.60
N ARG A 84 23.50 -5.10 0.52
CA ARG A 84 24.88 -4.82 0.10
C ARG A 84 25.05 -4.91 -1.40
N PHE A 85 26.15 -4.38 -1.91
CA PHE A 85 26.56 -4.70 -3.27
C PHE A 85 26.97 -6.17 -3.39
N ALA A 86 26.62 -6.78 -4.52
CA ALA A 86 27.04 -8.12 -4.87
C ALA A 86 28.55 -8.13 -5.15
N SER A 87 29.25 -9.12 -4.59
CA SER A 87 30.69 -9.35 -4.82
C SER A 87 30.97 -10.36 -5.95
N SER A 88 29.92 -10.96 -6.52
CA SER A 88 29.93 -12.00 -7.57
C SER A 88 28.58 -11.98 -8.33
N ASP A 89 28.37 -12.85 -9.32
CA ASP A 89 27.14 -13.00 -10.12
C ASP A 89 25.88 -13.47 -9.34
N ASN A 90 25.86 -13.29 -8.02
CA ASN A 90 24.77 -13.69 -7.13
C ASN A 90 23.87 -12.50 -6.73
N SER A 91 23.76 -11.49 -7.59
CA SER A 91 22.81 -10.40 -7.42
C SER A 91 21.39 -10.92 -7.54
N ASN A 92 20.53 -10.47 -6.63
CA ASN A 92 19.09 -10.68 -6.72
C ASN A 92 18.33 -9.37 -6.89
N PHE A 93 19.00 -8.23 -6.78
CA PHE A 93 18.46 -6.92 -7.12
C PHE A 93 19.38 -6.24 -8.15
N GLU A 94 18.89 -6.10 -9.38
CA GLU A 94 19.63 -5.46 -10.48
C GLU A 94 19.15 -4.01 -10.68
N ILE A 95 20.08 -3.04 -10.67
CA ILE A 95 19.80 -1.65 -11.05
C ILE A 95 20.42 -1.39 -12.42
N LYS A 96 19.57 -1.20 -13.43
CA LYS A 96 19.92 -1.06 -14.84
C LYS A 96 19.80 0.39 -15.29
N PHE A 97 20.93 1.02 -15.57
CA PHE A 97 20.98 2.36 -16.13
C PHE A 97 20.88 2.32 -17.65
N LEU A 98 19.81 2.90 -18.18
CA LEU A 98 19.49 2.83 -19.61
C LEU A 98 19.70 4.19 -20.29
N ASP A 99 20.38 4.15 -21.44
CA ASP A 99 20.64 5.29 -22.35
C ASP A 99 19.50 5.51 -23.36
N ARG A 100 18.47 4.65 -23.36
CA ARG A 100 17.29 4.72 -24.23
C ARG A 100 16.01 4.56 -23.42
N TYR A 101 15.00 5.37 -23.72
CA TYR A 101 13.68 5.22 -23.11
C TYR A 101 13.03 3.92 -23.59
N VAL A 102 12.92 2.93 -22.71
CA VAL A 102 12.12 1.73 -22.98
C VAL A 102 10.68 2.11 -22.68
N LYS A 103 10.01 2.69 -23.67
CA LYS A 103 8.61 3.07 -23.56
C LYS A 103 7.80 1.81 -23.22
N GLN A 104 7.29 1.74 -21.99
CA GLN A 104 6.29 0.73 -21.66
C GLN A 104 5.11 0.90 -22.63
N LYS A 105 4.75 -0.18 -23.32
CA LYS A 105 3.64 -0.22 -24.28
C LYS A 105 2.29 0.24 -23.69
N TYR A 106 2.19 0.38 -22.36
CA TYR A 106 0.98 0.68 -21.60
C TYR A 106 1.11 1.83 -20.57
N SER A 107 2.22 2.57 -20.52
CA SER A 107 2.37 3.71 -19.59
C SER A 107 2.60 5.02 -20.33
N ASN A 108 1.67 5.96 -20.18
CA ASN A 108 1.75 7.33 -20.67
C ASN A 108 2.51 8.26 -19.69
N TYR A 109 3.10 7.73 -18.63
CA TYR A 109 3.82 8.52 -17.62
C TYR A 109 5.31 8.55 -17.92
N ASN A 110 5.90 9.74 -18.00
CA ASN A 110 7.35 9.98 -18.09
C ASN A 110 8.01 9.64 -16.75
N SER A 111 8.00 8.36 -16.37
CA SER A 111 8.63 7.88 -15.13
C SER A 111 10.14 7.82 -15.31
N ILE A 112 10.89 8.43 -14.39
CA ILE A 112 12.37 8.40 -14.36
C ILE A 112 12.87 6.98 -14.11
N THR A 113 12.04 6.16 -13.44
CA THR A 113 12.35 4.78 -13.12
C THR A 113 11.22 3.84 -13.53
N ASN A 114 11.56 2.59 -13.79
CA ASN A 114 10.59 1.49 -13.86
C ASN A 114 11.10 0.34 -13.01
N SER A 115 10.21 -0.43 -12.41
CA SER A 115 10.60 -1.53 -11.53
C SER A 115 9.79 -2.79 -11.81
N LYS A 116 10.42 -3.93 -11.53
CA LYS A 116 9.80 -5.24 -11.60
C LYS A 116 10.26 -6.07 -10.42
N ASN A 117 9.30 -6.64 -9.70
CA ASN A 117 9.54 -7.54 -8.58
C ASN A 117 9.15 -8.96 -8.95
N THR A 118 9.88 -9.93 -8.43
CA THR A 118 9.62 -11.37 -8.61
C THR A 118 9.43 -12.04 -7.26
N TYR A 119 8.37 -12.82 -7.14
CA TYR A 119 7.98 -13.48 -5.90
C TYR A 119 8.03 -15.00 -6.07
N ASN A 120 8.29 -15.70 -4.97
CA ASN A 120 8.13 -17.15 -4.93
C ASN A 120 6.66 -17.55 -4.66
N ASN A 121 6.40 -18.86 -4.58
CA ASN A 121 5.07 -19.42 -4.31
C ASN A 121 4.47 -19.02 -2.94
N TYR A 122 5.28 -18.48 -2.03
CA TYR A 122 4.86 -17.99 -0.72
C TYR A 122 4.66 -16.47 -0.69
N ASN A 123 4.62 -15.81 -1.86
CA ASN A 123 4.54 -14.35 -2.01
C ASN A 123 5.71 -13.57 -1.37
N VAL A 124 6.84 -14.24 -1.13
CA VAL A 124 8.05 -13.60 -0.60
C VAL A 124 8.85 -13.03 -1.76
N LEU A 125 9.39 -11.82 -1.59
CA LEU A 125 10.19 -11.15 -2.61
C LEU A 125 11.56 -11.86 -2.75
N THR A 126 11.90 -12.22 -3.98
CA THR A 126 13.10 -13.04 -4.29
C THR A 126 14.04 -12.40 -5.28
N SER A 127 13.53 -11.59 -6.21
CA SER A 127 14.36 -10.76 -7.07
C SER A 127 13.65 -9.47 -7.48
N ALA A 128 14.45 -8.50 -7.91
CA ALA A 128 14.02 -7.17 -8.25
C ALA A 128 14.88 -6.58 -9.37
N GLU A 129 14.25 -5.86 -10.30
CA GLU A 129 14.92 -5.13 -11.36
C GLU A 129 14.44 -3.68 -11.31
N LEU A 130 15.37 -2.72 -11.19
CA LEU A 130 15.12 -1.28 -11.26
C LEU A 130 15.79 -0.71 -12.50
N TYR A 131 14.98 -0.19 -13.40
CA TYR A 131 15.41 0.51 -14.60
C TYR A 131 15.44 2.01 -14.33
N VAL A 132 16.56 2.67 -14.64
CA VAL A 132 16.77 4.10 -14.44
C VAL A 132 17.00 4.74 -15.80
N TYR A 133 16.12 5.65 -16.20
CA TYR A 133 16.21 6.39 -17.46
C TYR A 133 16.87 7.74 -17.21
N THR A 134 18.12 7.90 -17.63
CA THR A 134 18.95 9.09 -17.35
C THR A 134 18.78 10.23 -18.36
N ILE A 135 17.90 10.07 -19.35
CA ILE A 135 17.73 11.01 -20.46
C ILE A 135 16.98 12.27 -20.01
N GLU A 136 17.57 13.45 -20.24
CA GLU A 136 16.97 14.78 -20.01
C GLU A 136 16.55 15.06 -18.55
N ARG A 137 17.23 14.44 -17.57
CA ARG A 137 16.99 14.65 -16.13
C ARG A 137 18.19 15.24 -15.42
N THR A 138 17.94 15.97 -14.34
CA THR A 138 19.01 16.48 -13.47
C THR A 138 19.51 15.39 -12.52
N ASP A 139 20.79 15.44 -12.14
CA ASP A 139 21.40 14.52 -11.17
C ASP A 139 20.62 14.46 -9.85
N LEU A 140 20.03 15.58 -9.43
CA LEU A 140 19.23 15.68 -8.20
C LEU A 140 17.91 14.91 -8.31
N GLU A 141 17.23 14.98 -9.45
CA GLU A 141 15.99 14.24 -9.71
C GLU A 141 16.24 12.74 -9.75
N VAL A 142 17.31 12.31 -10.44
CA VAL A 142 17.72 10.91 -10.50
C VAL A 142 18.05 10.41 -9.08
N LYS A 143 18.83 11.18 -8.31
CA LYS A 143 19.21 10.85 -6.94
C LYS A 143 18.01 10.66 -6.00
N ASN A 144 17.05 11.59 -6.01
CA ASN A 144 15.89 11.52 -5.12
C ASN A 144 14.95 10.38 -5.54
N ALA A 145 14.84 10.09 -6.83
CA ALA A 145 14.09 8.94 -7.32
C ALA A 145 14.72 7.62 -6.85
N LEU A 146 16.04 7.48 -6.90
CA LEU A 146 16.73 6.23 -6.54
C LEU A 146 16.46 5.80 -5.09
N GLU A 147 16.55 6.71 -4.12
CA GLU A 147 16.32 6.35 -2.71
C GLU A 147 14.91 5.80 -2.49
N ASN A 148 13.90 6.52 -2.97
CA ASN A 148 12.49 6.14 -2.78
C ASN A 148 12.14 4.84 -3.52
N GLN A 149 12.69 4.65 -4.72
CA GLN A 149 12.41 3.46 -5.53
C GLN A 149 13.09 2.23 -4.95
N ILE A 150 14.36 2.32 -4.56
CA ILE A 150 15.07 1.21 -3.91
C ILE A 150 14.35 0.85 -2.60
N ALA A 151 13.97 1.83 -1.78
CA ALA A 151 13.24 1.60 -0.54
C ALA A 151 11.85 0.98 -0.78
N GLY A 152 11.11 1.46 -1.77
CA GLY A 152 9.81 0.90 -2.16
C GLY A 152 9.92 -0.52 -2.71
N MET A 153 11.06 -0.88 -3.30
CA MET A 153 11.34 -2.26 -3.74
C MET A 153 11.84 -3.16 -2.61
N LEU A 154 12.21 -2.62 -1.44
CA LEU A 154 12.44 -3.46 -0.26
C LEU A 154 11.12 -3.96 0.33
N ILE A 155 10.04 -3.21 0.18
CA ILE A 155 8.73 -3.56 0.74
C ILE A 155 7.67 -3.33 -0.32
N ASP A 156 7.26 -4.39 -0.98
CA ASP A 156 6.11 -4.33 -1.89
C ASP A 156 4.83 -4.41 -1.06
N GLY A 157 4.18 -3.27 -0.86
CA GLY A 157 2.95 -3.15 -0.09
C GLY A 157 2.43 -1.74 -0.17
N TRP A 158 1.14 -1.56 -0.43
CA TRP A 158 0.56 -0.23 -0.61
C TRP A 158 -0.56 0.03 0.38
N PHE A 159 -0.68 1.29 0.80
CA PHE A 159 -1.88 1.74 1.50
C PHE A 159 -3.13 1.41 0.67
N ALA A 160 -4.22 1.14 1.38
CA ALA A 160 -5.51 1.01 0.73
C ALA A 160 -5.81 2.31 -0.02
N ARG A 161 -6.60 2.23 -1.09
CA ARG A 161 -6.99 3.41 -1.90
C ARG A 161 -8.37 3.99 -1.49
N PRO A 162 -8.55 4.64 -0.33
CA PRO A 162 -9.66 5.59 -0.14
C PRO A 162 -9.23 7.04 -0.37
N ALA A 163 -10.11 7.83 -0.97
CA ALA A 163 -9.86 9.25 -1.29
C ALA A 163 -9.51 10.15 -0.08
N ALA A 164 -9.85 9.73 1.14
CA ALA A 164 -9.53 10.49 2.35
C ALA A 164 -8.06 10.34 2.79
N PHE A 165 -7.39 9.28 2.36
CA PHE A 165 -5.98 9.00 2.69
C PHE A 165 -5.02 9.26 1.52
N GLU A 166 -5.56 9.69 0.36
CA GLU A 166 -4.80 10.05 -0.85
C GLU A 166 -3.72 11.12 -0.63
N LYS A 167 -3.73 11.82 0.52
CA LYS A 167 -2.78 12.90 0.85
C LYS A 167 -1.55 12.48 1.65
N ARG A 168 -1.38 11.20 2.02
CA ARG A 168 -0.16 10.79 2.76
C ARG A 168 1.06 10.93 1.83
N LYS A 169 1.99 11.80 2.21
CA LYS A 169 3.32 11.90 1.56
C LYS A 169 4.14 10.70 2.01
N SER A 170 4.02 9.58 1.31
CA SER A 170 4.74 8.33 1.60
C SER A 170 4.96 7.54 0.31
N ILE A 171 6.09 6.83 0.22
CA ILE A 171 6.41 5.98 -0.93
C ILE A 171 5.43 4.82 -1.09
N PHE A 172 4.71 4.43 -0.03
CA PHE A 172 3.72 3.35 -0.03
C PHE A 172 2.32 3.81 -0.47
N ASN A 173 2.16 5.08 -0.86
CA ASN A 173 0.90 5.61 -1.37
C ASN A 173 0.74 5.30 -2.88
N PRO A 174 -0.30 4.57 -3.30
CA PRO A 174 -0.48 4.15 -4.69
C PRO A 174 -0.84 5.27 -5.67
N VAL A 175 -1.28 6.45 -5.20
CA VAL A 175 -1.74 7.57 -6.07
C VAL A 175 -0.76 8.74 -6.12
N GLY A 176 0.34 8.68 -5.35
CA GLY A 176 1.29 9.80 -5.27
C GLY A 176 2.72 9.43 -4.85
N GLY A 177 3.03 8.16 -4.59
CA GLY A 177 4.39 7.73 -4.21
C GLY A 177 5.45 8.08 -5.27
N SER A 178 5.07 8.11 -6.55
CA SER A 178 5.95 8.51 -7.67
C SER A 178 6.19 10.02 -7.79
N LEU A 179 5.49 10.85 -7.01
CA LEU A 179 5.63 12.32 -7.02
C LEU A 179 6.47 12.85 -5.85
N LEU A 180 7.05 11.97 -5.03
CA LEU A 180 7.92 12.40 -3.93
C LEU A 180 9.28 12.82 -4.47
N THR A 181 9.46 14.14 -4.60
CA THR A 181 10.71 14.78 -5.06
C THR A 181 11.78 14.90 -3.97
N GLY A 182 11.66 14.16 -2.86
CA GLY A 182 12.55 14.26 -1.70
C GLY A 182 12.95 12.91 -1.12
N SER A 183 13.79 12.92 -0.08
CA SER A 183 14.22 11.72 0.64
C SER A 183 13.10 11.06 1.44
N LEU A 184 13.36 9.82 1.90
CA LEU A 184 12.46 9.09 2.78
C LEU A 184 12.08 9.91 4.01
N ASN A 185 10.77 10.06 4.26
CA ASN A 185 10.28 10.71 5.47
C ASN A 185 10.35 9.75 6.68
N SER A 186 10.08 10.28 7.88
CA SER A 186 10.14 9.52 9.12
C SER A 186 9.13 8.37 9.20
N GLY A 187 7.96 8.51 8.56
CA GLY A 187 6.94 7.45 8.48
C GLY A 187 7.44 6.28 7.64
N ASP A 188 7.96 6.55 6.44
CA ASP A 188 8.55 5.53 5.56
C ASP A 188 9.70 4.79 6.26
N ILE A 189 10.59 5.52 6.93
CA ILE A 189 11.70 4.95 7.70
C ILE A 189 11.19 4.05 8.84
N SER A 190 10.12 4.44 9.53
CA SER A 190 9.55 3.67 10.64
C SER A 190 8.90 2.38 10.15
N ILE A 191 8.17 2.44 9.04
CA ILE A 191 7.58 1.27 8.36
C ILE A 191 8.70 0.29 7.97
N ILE A 192 9.76 0.77 7.29
CA ILE A 192 10.87 -0.08 6.86
C ILE A 192 11.52 -0.78 8.06
N ARG A 193 11.80 -0.02 9.12
CA ARG A 193 12.43 -0.54 10.33
C ARG A 193 11.60 -1.64 10.98
N GLU A 194 10.29 -1.45 11.14
CA GLU A 194 9.44 -2.44 11.80
C GLU A 194 9.21 -3.69 10.94
N VAL A 195 9.09 -3.57 9.61
CA VAL A 195 8.92 -4.71 8.69
C VAL A 195 10.12 -5.65 8.72
N TYR A 196 11.32 -5.10 8.86
CA TYR A 196 12.58 -5.87 8.93
C TYR A 196 13.05 -6.16 10.36
N LYS A 197 12.26 -5.84 11.37
CA LYS A 197 12.57 -6.15 12.77
C LYS A 197 12.35 -7.63 13.07
N ASN A 198 13.11 -8.14 14.03
CA ASN A 198 12.90 -9.49 14.53
C ASN A 198 11.48 -9.67 15.09
N GLY A 199 10.80 -10.75 14.69
CA GLY A 199 9.44 -11.08 15.15
C GLY A 199 8.33 -10.21 14.54
N PHE A 200 8.58 -9.56 13.40
CA PHE A 200 7.58 -8.74 12.68
C PHE A 200 6.21 -9.44 12.56
N GLU A 201 6.15 -10.68 12.07
CA GLU A 201 4.88 -11.40 11.84
C GLU A 201 4.03 -11.50 13.12
N LYS A 202 4.63 -11.89 14.25
CA LYS A 202 3.93 -11.99 15.54
C LYS A 202 3.42 -10.63 16.03
N ARG A 203 4.19 -9.55 15.79
CA ARG A 203 3.78 -8.19 16.16
C ARG A 203 2.68 -7.68 15.22
N LEU A 204 2.72 -8.05 13.94
CA LEU A 204 1.68 -7.72 12.97
C LEU A 204 0.35 -8.37 13.34
N GLU A 205 0.34 -9.67 13.68
CA GLU A 205 -0.85 -10.37 14.18
C GLU A 205 -1.43 -9.67 15.42
N LYS A 206 -0.57 -9.25 16.35
CA LYS A 206 -0.98 -8.47 17.53
C LYS A 206 -1.55 -7.11 17.15
N ALA A 207 -0.94 -6.41 16.19
CA ALA A 207 -1.40 -5.13 15.69
C ALA A 207 -2.78 -5.26 15.01
N GLU A 208 -3.02 -6.30 14.24
CA GLU A 208 -4.32 -6.55 13.60
C GLU A 208 -5.44 -6.73 14.63
N GLN A 209 -5.15 -7.38 15.76
CA GLN A 209 -6.08 -7.47 16.89
C GLN A 209 -6.29 -6.12 17.58
N GLN A 210 -5.21 -5.39 17.85
CA GLN A 210 -5.24 -4.09 18.52
C GLN A 210 -5.97 -3.02 17.70
N PHE A 211 -5.76 -3.01 16.38
CA PHE A 211 -6.30 -2.04 15.42
C PHE A 211 -7.40 -2.64 14.53
N LYS A 212 -8.21 -3.56 15.07
CA LYS A 212 -9.32 -4.24 14.36
C LYS A 212 -10.37 -3.33 13.74
N ASP A 213 -10.40 -2.05 14.11
CA ASP A 213 -11.34 -1.06 13.56
C ASP A 213 -10.89 -0.46 12.22
N ILE A 214 -9.62 -0.65 11.83
CA ILE A 214 -9.08 -0.15 10.56
C ILE A 214 -9.83 -0.68 9.33
N PRO A 215 -10.09 -2.00 9.18
CA PRO A 215 -10.93 -2.50 8.10
C PRO A 215 -12.28 -1.78 7.99
N LYS A 216 -12.94 -1.53 9.14
CA LYS A 216 -14.25 -0.85 9.18
C LYS A 216 -14.14 0.61 8.76
N LYS A 217 -13.12 1.34 9.24
CA LYS A 217 -12.85 2.72 8.83
C LYS A 217 -12.64 2.81 7.31
N LEU A 218 -11.84 1.91 6.74
CA LEU A 218 -11.57 1.86 5.30
C LEU A 218 -12.83 1.57 4.48
N GLU A 219 -13.69 0.65 4.95
CA GLU A 219 -14.94 0.35 4.26
C GLU A 219 -15.93 1.52 4.32
N ASN A 220 -16.09 2.14 5.49
CA ASN A 220 -16.92 3.34 5.64
C ASN A 220 -16.43 4.48 4.73
N ASP A 221 -15.12 4.63 4.57
CA ASP A 221 -14.54 5.63 3.69
C ASP A 221 -14.78 5.33 2.22
N LYS A 222 -14.68 4.07 1.78
CA LYS A 222 -15.06 3.67 0.42
C LYS A 222 -16.53 3.95 0.15
N ILE A 223 -17.39 3.63 1.10
CA ILE A 223 -18.82 3.87 1.05
C ILE A 223 -19.09 5.38 0.93
N ARG A 224 -18.44 6.21 1.76
CA ARG A 224 -18.55 7.68 1.71
C ARG A 224 -18.14 8.23 0.35
N VAL A 225 -16.99 7.79 -0.18
CA VAL A 225 -16.50 8.21 -1.50
C VAL A 225 -17.48 7.79 -2.60
N ARG A 226 -17.97 6.54 -2.56
CA ARG A 226 -18.96 6.04 -3.52
C ARG A 226 -20.23 6.88 -3.50
N TYR A 227 -20.80 7.15 -2.33
CA TYR A 227 -21.99 8.00 -2.21
C TYR A 227 -21.74 9.43 -2.69
N SER A 228 -20.57 10.01 -2.38
CA SER A 228 -20.20 11.33 -2.89
C SER A 228 -19.94 11.38 -4.40
N SER A 229 -19.72 10.24 -5.05
CA SER A 229 -19.46 10.17 -6.50
C SER A 229 -20.74 10.17 -7.35
N PHE A 230 -21.87 9.73 -6.77
CA PHE A 230 -23.15 9.72 -7.48
C PHE A 230 -23.73 11.14 -7.60
N TRP A 231 -23.95 11.58 -8.83
CA TRP A 231 -24.53 12.90 -9.10
C TRP A 231 -25.90 13.08 -8.44
N TRP A 232 -26.74 12.04 -8.40
CA TRP A 232 -28.06 12.13 -7.74
C TRP A 232 -27.98 12.27 -6.21
N VAL A 233 -26.86 11.89 -5.57
CA VAL A 233 -26.67 12.08 -4.12
C VAL A 233 -26.22 13.52 -3.85
N LYS A 234 -25.51 14.13 -4.79
CA LYS A 234 -25.06 15.54 -4.74
C LYS A 234 -26.18 16.55 -5.01
N ASN A 235 -27.21 16.15 -5.75
CA ASN A 235 -28.28 17.05 -6.17
C ASN A 235 -29.56 16.77 -5.37
N PRO A 236 -29.97 17.67 -4.46
CA PRO A 236 -31.18 17.45 -3.66
C PRO A 236 -32.45 17.31 -4.53
N ILE A 237 -32.46 17.92 -5.72
CA ILE A 237 -33.53 17.81 -6.71
C ILE A 237 -33.69 16.37 -7.21
N ALA A 238 -32.61 15.59 -7.26
CA ALA A 238 -32.64 14.23 -7.80
C ALA A 238 -33.47 13.26 -6.94
N VAL A 239 -33.63 13.54 -5.64
CA VAL A 239 -34.52 12.78 -4.74
C VAL A 239 -35.98 12.86 -5.19
N ILE A 240 -36.37 13.95 -5.82
CA ILE A 240 -37.72 14.16 -6.37
C ILE A 240 -37.79 13.72 -7.83
N PHE A 241 -36.76 14.07 -8.61
CA PHE A 241 -36.74 13.84 -10.06
C PHE A 241 -36.67 12.35 -10.43
N LEU A 242 -35.88 11.53 -9.72
CA LEU A 242 -35.77 10.09 -10.03
C LEU A 242 -37.09 9.34 -9.83
N PRO A 243 -37.79 9.45 -8.68
CA PRO A 243 -39.09 8.82 -8.50
C PRO A 243 -40.13 9.31 -9.50
N ALA A 244 -40.16 10.62 -9.80
CA ALA A 244 -41.06 11.19 -10.80
C ALA A 244 -40.77 10.62 -12.21
N LEU A 245 -39.50 10.54 -12.61
CA LEU A 245 -39.10 9.96 -13.89
C LEU A 245 -39.50 8.48 -13.99
N ILE A 246 -39.32 7.70 -12.91
CA ILE A 246 -39.74 6.29 -12.84
C ILE A 246 -41.26 6.17 -13.01
N LEU A 247 -42.03 7.03 -12.35
CA LEU A 247 -43.49 7.06 -12.49
C LEU A 247 -43.95 7.43 -13.90
N VAL A 248 -43.31 8.42 -14.52
CA VAL A 248 -43.60 8.81 -15.91
C VAL A 248 -43.29 7.66 -16.88
N LEU A 249 -42.13 7.02 -16.74
CA LEU A 249 -41.76 5.85 -17.56
C LEU A 249 -42.75 4.69 -17.36
N PHE A 250 -43.17 4.44 -16.12
CA PHE A 250 -44.17 3.43 -15.81
C PHE A 250 -45.53 3.75 -16.45
N PHE A 251 -45.96 5.02 -16.42
CA PHE A 251 -47.19 5.45 -17.06
C PHE A 251 -47.13 5.32 -18.60
N ILE A 252 -46.02 5.70 -19.21
CA ILE A 252 -45.76 5.49 -20.66
C ILE A 252 -45.82 4.00 -21.01
N PHE A 253 -45.23 3.14 -20.18
CA PHE A 253 -45.28 1.70 -20.38
C PHE A 253 -46.72 1.15 -20.31
N LEU A 254 -47.50 1.55 -19.30
CA LEU A 254 -48.90 1.14 -19.15
C LEU A 254 -49.76 1.60 -20.33
N THR A 255 -49.66 2.86 -20.70
CA THR A 255 -50.41 3.43 -21.84
C THR A 255 -50.05 2.74 -23.16
N SER A 256 -48.77 2.42 -23.37
CA SER A 256 -48.33 1.61 -24.52
C SER A 256 -48.95 0.21 -24.52
N LYS A 257 -48.97 -0.47 -23.36
CA LYS A 257 -49.61 -1.79 -23.23
C LYS A 257 -51.12 -1.74 -23.50
N ILE A 258 -51.82 -0.74 -22.97
CA ILE A 258 -53.25 -0.54 -23.21
C ILE A 258 -53.51 -0.29 -24.70
N LYS A 259 -52.76 0.62 -25.33
CA LYS A 259 -52.88 0.91 -26.76
C LYS A 259 -52.67 -0.33 -27.62
N ASN A 260 -51.63 -1.12 -27.35
CA ASN A 260 -51.37 -2.35 -28.08
C ASN A 260 -52.48 -3.39 -27.88
N THR A 261 -53.02 -3.50 -26.66
CA THR A 261 -54.13 -4.43 -26.37
C THR A 261 -55.39 -4.03 -27.13
N ILE A 262 -55.70 -2.72 -27.17
CA ILE A 262 -56.83 -2.19 -27.96
C ILE A 262 -56.62 -2.44 -29.45
N HIS A 263 -55.41 -2.18 -29.97
CA HIS A 263 -55.09 -2.42 -31.38
C HIS A 263 -55.27 -3.88 -31.79
N VAL A 264 -54.72 -4.82 -30.99
CA VAL A 264 -54.88 -6.27 -31.22
C VAL A 264 -56.34 -6.70 -31.15
N LYS A 265 -57.15 -6.06 -30.29
CA LYS A 265 -58.58 -6.34 -30.22
C LYS A 265 -59.30 -5.85 -31.46
N ILE A 266 -59.02 -4.63 -31.92
CA ILE A 266 -59.61 -4.05 -33.15
C ILE A 266 -59.20 -4.85 -34.39
N GLU A 267 -57.99 -5.40 -34.47
CA GLU A 267 -57.57 -6.25 -35.60
C GLU A 267 -58.19 -7.65 -35.59
N ARG A 268 -58.73 -8.10 -34.44
CA ARG A 268 -59.37 -9.42 -34.29
C ARG A 268 -60.89 -9.39 -34.43
N ASP A 269 -61.50 -8.22 -34.27
CA ASP A 269 -62.93 -7.97 -34.49
C ASP A 269 -63.18 -7.55 -35.95
#